data_AF-A0A022Q9Y5-F1
#
_entry.id   AF-A0A022Q9Y5-F1
#
_cell.length_a   1.000
_cell.length_b   1.000
_cell.length_c   1.000
_cell.angle_alpha   90.00
_cell.angle_beta   90.00
_cell.angle_gamma   90.00
#
_symmetry.space_group_name_H-M   'P 1'
#
loop_
_entity.id
_entity.type
_entity.pdbx_description
1 polymer ?
#
loop_
_entity_poly.entity_id
_entity_poly.type
_entity_poly.pdbx_seq_one_letter_code
_entity_poly.pdbx_strand_id
1 'polypeptide(L)'
;VALASGQGSYVDIVRKAQLEIELPNVRCVDAKGLPLEPDGLHLSAAGQVQLGRMLADAFLQIMAPLPVSSSAPKRARNFFSGLFRI
;
A
#
# COMPACT_ATOMS: atom_id res chain seq x y z
N VAL A 1 8.53 -5.99 -3.03
CA VAL A 1 8.67 -5.37 -4.37
C VAL A 1 8.96 -6.48 -5.36
N ALA A 2 8.26 -6.53 -6.48
CA ALA A 2 8.55 -7.46 -7.56
C ALA A 2 9.68 -6.90 -8.44
N LEU A 3 10.93 -7.12 -8.00
CA LEU A 3 12.16 -6.55 -8.61
C LEU A 3 12.69 -7.33 -9.83
N ALA A 4 11.92 -8.26 -10.38
CA ALA A 4 12.30 -8.98 -11.61
C ALA A 4 12.06 -8.07 -12.85
N SER A 5 12.68 -6.89 -12.88
CA SER A 5 12.40 -5.82 -13.85
C SER A 5 13.30 -5.85 -15.09
N GLY A 6 14.41 -6.58 -15.06
CA GLY A 6 15.43 -6.53 -16.11
C GLY A 6 15.41 -7.70 -17.09
N GLN A 7 16.13 -8.77 -16.75
CA GLN A 7 16.46 -9.88 -17.66
C GLN A 7 16.69 -11.19 -16.88
N GLY A 8 16.54 -12.35 -17.54
CA GLY A 8 16.83 -13.67 -16.97
C GLY A 8 15.75 -14.72 -17.24
N SER A 9 16.13 -16.01 -17.27
CA SER A 9 15.26 -17.12 -17.68
C SER A 9 14.05 -17.37 -16.77
N TYR A 10 14.06 -16.84 -15.56
CA TYR A 10 13.03 -17.11 -14.54
C TYR A 10 12.29 -15.84 -14.06
N VAL A 11 12.46 -14.72 -14.78
CA VAL A 11 11.84 -13.44 -14.42
C VAL A 11 10.34 -13.58 -14.22
N ASP A 12 9.63 -14.21 -15.14
CA ASP A 12 8.17 -14.34 -15.07
C ASP A 12 7.71 -15.26 -13.92
N ILE A 13 8.45 -16.35 -13.66
CA ILE A 13 8.12 -17.30 -12.59
C ILE A 13 8.32 -16.64 -11.22
N VAL A 14 9.47 -15.99 -11.00
CA VAL A 14 9.77 -15.29 -9.74
C VAL A 14 8.78 -14.15 -9.52
N ARG A 15 8.49 -13.38 -10.57
CA ARG A 15 7.53 -12.29 -10.53
C ARG A 15 6.12 -12.75 -10.17
N LYS A 16 5.63 -13.81 -10.82
CA LYS A 16 4.32 -14.40 -10.51
C LYS A 16 4.25 -14.80 -9.04
N ALA A 17 5.25 -15.53 -8.55
CA ALA A 17 5.32 -15.94 -7.15
C ALA A 17 5.30 -14.73 -6.20
N GLN A 18 5.99 -13.64 -6.51
CA GLN A 18 5.99 -12.42 -5.70
C GLN A 18 4.63 -11.70 -5.69
N LEU A 19 3.88 -11.73 -6.80
CA LEU A 19 2.57 -11.07 -6.92
C LEU A 19 1.44 -11.90 -6.29
N GLU A 20 1.58 -13.22 -6.24
CA GLU A 20 0.58 -14.15 -5.68
C GLU A 20 0.70 -14.33 -4.15
N ILE A 21 1.65 -13.66 -3.48
CA ILE A 21 1.76 -13.71 -2.01
C ILE A 21 0.58 -12.98 -1.37
N GLU A 22 -0.29 -13.75 -0.72
CA GLU A 22 -1.42 -13.27 0.07
C GLU A 22 -1.17 -13.54 1.56
N LEU A 23 -0.56 -12.58 2.26
CA LEU A 23 -0.31 -12.65 3.70
C LEU A 23 -0.79 -11.36 4.38
N PRO A 24 -1.33 -11.44 5.62
CA PRO A 24 -1.67 -10.26 6.39
C PRO A 24 -0.47 -9.31 6.51
N ASN A 25 -0.72 -8.02 6.31
CA ASN A 25 0.28 -6.96 6.39
C ASN A 25 1.44 -7.05 5.38
N VAL A 26 1.32 -7.89 4.35
CA VAL A 26 2.27 -7.96 3.23
C VAL A 26 1.63 -7.35 1.98
N ARG A 27 2.34 -6.43 1.33
CA ARG A 27 1.97 -5.88 0.02
C ARG A 27 3.14 -6.03 -0.94
N CYS A 28 2.87 -6.48 -2.15
CA CYS A 28 3.86 -6.48 -3.22
C CYS A 28 3.66 -5.26 -4.12
N VAL A 29 4.68 -4.40 -4.20
CA VAL A 29 4.74 -3.31 -5.19
C VAL A 29 5.40 -3.81 -6.46
N ASP A 30 4.73 -3.61 -7.59
CA ASP A 30 5.17 -4.06 -8.91
C ASP A 30 6.07 -3.02 -9.61
N ALA A 31 7.35 -3.35 -9.85
CA ALA A 31 8.32 -2.45 -10.49
C ALA A 31 8.44 -2.63 -12.01
N LYS A 32 7.60 -3.45 -12.66
CA LYS A 32 7.70 -3.70 -14.10
C LYS A 32 7.42 -2.42 -14.90
N GLY A 33 8.30 -2.15 -15.86
CA GLY A 33 8.21 -0.97 -16.74
C GLY A 33 8.84 0.30 -16.17
N LEU A 34 9.42 0.25 -14.96
CA LEU A 34 10.23 1.36 -14.46
C LEU A 34 11.52 1.51 -15.29
N PRO A 35 12.03 2.75 -15.46
CA PRO A 35 13.26 3.01 -16.18
C PRO A 35 14.46 2.20 -15.66
N LEU A 36 15.16 1.54 -16.56
CA LEU A 36 16.37 0.79 -16.29
C LEU A 36 17.62 1.57 -16.76
N GLU A 37 18.75 1.22 -16.19
CA GLU A 37 20.06 1.55 -16.72
C GLU A 37 20.32 0.82 -18.05
N PRO A 38 21.32 1.24 -18.85
CA PRO A 38 21.62 0.62 -20.15
C PRO A 38 21.95 -0.88 -20.11
N ASP A 39 22.32 -1.41 -18.94
CA ASP A 39 22.53 -2.85 -18.74
C ASP A 39 21.23 -3.68 -18.79
N GLY A 40 20.07 -3.00 -18.73
CA GLY A 40 18.78 -3.66 -18.73
C GLY A 40 18.52 -4.50 -17.49
N LEU A 41 19.26 -4.29 -16.40
CA LEU A 41 19.16 -5.05 -15.15
C LEU A 41 18.82 -4.13 -13.97
N HIS A 42 19.55 -3.03 -13.80
CA HIS A 42 19.37 -2.13 -12.66
C HIS A 42 18.33 -1.04 -12.97
N LEU A 43 17.56 -0.63 -11.96
CA LEU A 43 16.73 0.58 -12.07
C LEU A 43 17.63 1.81 -12.16
N SER A 44 17.26 2.75 -13.05
CA SER A 44 17.94 4.04 -13.09
C SER A 44 17.58 4.91 -11.89
N ALA A 45 18.31 6.00 -11.68
CA ALA A 45 17.98 6.96 -10.62
C ALA A 45 16.53 7.44 -10.68
N ALA A 46 16.00 7.69 -11.89
CA ALA A 46 14.60 8.07 -12.08
C ALA A 46 13.64 6.91 -11.72
N GLY A 47 13.99 5.67 -12.11
CA GLY A 47 13.22 4.47 -11.75
C GLY A 47 13.17 4.24 -10.24
N GLN A 48 14.28 4.46 -9.54
CA GLN A 48 14.34 4.35 -8.07
C GLN A 48 13.49 5.42 -7.37
N VAL A 49 13.49 6.66 -7.85
CA VAL A 49 12.61 7.73 -7.31
C VAL A 49 11.14 7.35 -7.48
N GLN A 50 10.75 6.83 -8.65
CA GLN A 50 9.39 6.38 -8.89
C GLN A 50 9.01 5.19 -8.00
N LEU A 51 9.90 4.20 -7.88
CA LEU A 51 9.69 3.06 -6.98
C LEU A 51 9.52 3.50 -5.53
N GLY A 52 10.32 4.46 -5.07
CA GLY A 52 10.20 5.02 -3.72
C GLY A 52 8.83 5.64 -3.44
N ARG A 53 8.24 6.34 -4.41
CA ARG A 53 6.87 6.86 -4.30
C ARG A 53 5.84 5.74 -4.20
N MET A 54 5.95 4.71 -5.06
CA MET A 54 5.04 3.56 -5.04
C MET A 54 5.11 2.79 -3.71
N LEU A 55 6.30 2.66 -3.13
CA LEU A 55 6.51 2.07 -1.80
C LEU A 55 5.86 2.91 -0.69
N ALA A 56 6.02 4.24 -0.72
CA ALA A 56 5.39 5.14 0.23
C ALA A 56 3.85 5.07 0.15
N ASP A 57 3.29 5.04 -1.05
CA ASP A 57 1.84 4.90 -1.27
C ASP A 57 1.33 3.56 -0.71
N ALA A 58 2.02 2.45 -1.01
CA ALA A 58 1.64 1.13 -0.49
C ALA A 58 1.70 1.08 1.04
N PHE A 59 2.70 1.71 1.65
CA PHE A 59 2.82 1.80 3.11
C PHE A 59 1.65 2.57 3.73
N LEU A 60 1.28 3.73 3.17
CA LEU A 60 0.14 4.52 3.64
C LEU A 60 -1.18 3.74 3.52
N GLN A 61 -1.34 2.90 2.48
CA GLN A 61 -2.53 2.04 2.34
C GLN A 61 -2.60 0.91 3.38
N ILE A 62 -1.45 0.39 3.84
CA ILE A 62 -1.41 -0.59 4.93
C ILE A 62 -1.77 0.08 6.26
N MET A 63 -1.30 1.32 6.47
CA MET A 63 -1.49 2.07 7.71
C MET A 63 -2.82 2.82 7.79
N ALA A 64 -3.53 3.02 6.67
CA ALA A 64 -4.84 3.63 6.67
C ALA A 64 -5.72 2.86 7.66
N PRO A 65 -6.36 3.54 8.64
CA PRO A 65 -7.10 2.85 9.68
C PRO A 65 -8.12 1.94 9.01
N LEU A 66 -8.05 0.63 9.34
CA LEU A 66 -9.15 -0.28 9.05
C LEU A 66 -10.44 0.44 9.47
N PRO A 67 -11.50 0.47 8.65
CA PRO A 67 -12.73 1.12 9.04
C PRO A 67 -13.15 0.54 10.40
N VAL A 68 -12.98 1.34 11.46
CA VAL A 68 -13.33 0.95 12.82
C VAL A 68 -14.85 0.97 12.84
N SER A 69 -15.46 -0.14 12.45
CA SER A 69 -16.88 -0.38 12.61
C SER A 69 -17.13 -0.61 14.09
N SER A 70 -17.27 0.50 14.82
CA SER A 70 -17.76 0.43 16.18
C SER A 70 -19.24 0.06 16.14
N SER A 71 -19.57 -1.13 16.66
CA SER A 71 -20.95 -1.55 16.94
C SER A 71 -21.53 -0.86 18.18
N ALA A 72 -20.79 0.06 18.79
CA ALA A 72 -21.30 0.86 19.90
C ALA A 72 -22.51 1.68 19.44
N PRO A 73 -23.65 1.60 20.13
CA PRO A 73 -24.80 2.43 19.81
C PRO A 73 -24.40 3.90 19.87
N LYS A 74 -24.58 4.64 18.77
CA LYS A 74 -24.42 6.10 18.75
C LYS A 74 -25.48 6.70 19.66
N ARG A 75 -25.17 6.86 20.95
CA ARG A 75 -26.04 7.50 21.93
C ARG A 75 -26.02 9.01 21.66
N ALA A 76 -26.89 9.49 20.78
CA ALA A 76 -27.28 10.89 20.77
C ALA A 76 -28.07 11.16 22.07
N ARG A 77 -27.46 11.87 23.03
CA ARG A 77 -28.20 12.44 24.16
C ARG A 77 -27.99 13.94 24.16
N ASN A 78 -28.99 14.65 23.64
CA ASN A 78 -29.22 16.06 23.92
C ASN A 78 -29.28 16.21 25.44
N PHE A 79 -28.22 16.76 26.03
CA PHE A 79 -28.09 16.94 27.47
C PHE A 79 -28.65 18.32 27.82
N PHE A 80 -29.89 18.33 28.33
CA PHE A 80 -30.53 19.33 29.18
C PHE A 80 -30.53 20.81 28.75
N SER A 81 -31.64 21.28 28.18
CA SER A 81 -32.13 22.66 28.37
C SER A 81 -33.53 22.61 28.98
N GLY A 82 -33.61 22.54 30.30
CA GLY A 82 -34.90 22.42 30.98
C GLY A 82 -34.81 22.38 32.49
N LEU A 83 -34.23 23.42 33.10
CA LEU A 83 -34.50 23.74 34.50
C LEU A 83 -34.18 25.21 34.78
N PHE A 84 -35.22 26.05 34.74
CA PHE A 84 -35.54 27.11 35.71
C PHE A 84 -36.74 27.89 35.15
N ARG A 85 -37.93 27.43 35.54
CA ARG A 85 -39.18 28.19 35.44
C ARG A 85 -39.87 28.08 36.79
N ILE A 86 -39.44 28.92 37.74
CA ILE A 86 -40.24 29.50 38.84
C ILE A 86 -39.69 30.91 39.02
#